data_AF-A0A6H1ZL58-F1
#
_entry.id   AF-A0A6H1ZL58-F1
#
_cell.length_a   1.000
_cell.length_b   1.000
_cell.length_c   1.000
_cell.angle_alpha   90.00
_cell.angle_beta   90.00
_cell.angle_gamma   90.00
#
_symmetry.space_group_name_H-M   'P 1'
#
loop_
_entity.id
_entity.type
_entity.pdbx_description
1 polymer ?
#
loop_
_entity_poly.entity_id
_entity_poly.type
_entity_poly.pdbx_seq_one_letter_code
_entity_poly.pdbx_strand_id
1 'polypeptide(L)'
;MATTSTSSYARNLHLWTKSDDKKLLKAIADGHTVMDVAEELEREHVSVVRRLGEIDLFAFEAGSEEWVEVMTLGLGGAPLKVVIDWCNATPERLQYAEIEEMLMADFRAEFELAAFHGLYVSSQDVIADLMWLVSQPDQIRLGYSSAVRAIVDRYDIPTPATLKAQVLGLVPATAPWPLAMPATRTTKKTRSSTGRKRTYRKSRSSSSYGKSRRASSARSSSTRSRKSYA
;
A
#
# COMPACT_ATOMS: atom_id res chain seq x y z
N MET A 1 22.23 34.25 12.12
CA MET A 1 20.92 34.43 11.48
C MET A 1 20.60 33.14 10.76
N ALA A 2 19.66 32.35 11.31
CA ALA A 2 19.26 31.08 10.72
C ALA A 2 18.21 31.36 9.65
N THR A 3 18.54 31.15 8.38
CA THR A 3 17.57 31.11 7.29
C THR A 3 16.79 29.81 7.46
N THR A 4 15.66 29.90 8.15
CA THR A 4 14.63 28.88 8.09
C THR A 4 14.17 28.79 6.63
N SER A 5 14.67 27.79 5.90
CA SER A 5 14.06 27.38 4.65
C SER A 5 12.66 26.90 5.01
N THR A 6 11.68 27.76 4.81
CA THR A 6 10.30 27.35 4.65
C THR A 6 10.31 26.36 3.50
N SER A 7 10.29 25.07 3.83
CA SER A 7 9.89 23.99 2.94
C SER A 7 8.58 24.44 2.32
N SER A 8 8.70 24.99 1.11
CA SER A 8 7.60 25.20 0.21
C SER A 8 7.05 23.81 -0.01
N TYR A 9 5.95 23.49 0.67
CA TYR A 9 5.08 22.41 0.23
C TYR A 9 4.70 22.82 -1.18
N ALA A 10 5.40 22.28 -2.17
CA ALA A 10 5.08 22.44 -3.58
C ALA A 10 3.59 22.20 -3.67
N ARG A 11 2.82 23.25 -3.99
CA ARG A 11 1.44 23.06 -4.36
C ARG A 11 1.53 22.30 -5.65
N ASN A 12 1.37 20.97 -5.57
CA ASN A 12 1.25 20.12 -6.72
C ASN A 12 0.09 20.66 -7.57
N LEU A 13 0.44 21.53 -8.52
CA LEU A 13 -0.47 21.93 -9.56
C LEU A 13 -0.73 20.61 -10.30
N HIS A 14 -1.95 20.11 -10.20
CA HIS A 14 -2.34 18.90 -10.94
C HIS A 14 -2.69 19.26 -12.38
N LEU A 15 -2.97 20.54 -12.67
CA LEU A 15 -3.32 21.00 -14.00
C LEU A 15 -2.07 21.45 -14.76
N TRP A 16 -1.83 20.87 -15.92
CA TRP A 16 -0.79 21.32 -16.85
C TRP A 16 -1.33 22.47 -17.70
N THR A 17 -0.60 23.58 -17.72
CA THR A 17 -0.93 24.72 -18.58
C THR A 17 -0.14 24.67 -19.88
N LYS A 18 -0.63 25.35 -20.93
CA LYS A 18 0.12 25.50 -22.18
C LYS A 18 1.48 26.19 -21.99
N SER A 19 1.63 27.02 -20.96
CA SER A 19 2.92 27.62 -20.61
C SER A 19 3.89 26.61 -20.01
N ASP A 20 3.39 25.65 -19.22
CA ASP A 20 4.22 24.58 -18.66
C ASP A 20 4.71 23.65 -19.77
N ASP A 21 3.83 23.29 -20.71
CA ASP A 21 4.23 22.47 -21.86
C ASP A 21 5.33 23.16 -22.69
N LYS A 22 5.25 24.49 -22.89
CA LYS A 22 6.30 25.25 -23.59
C LYS A 22 7.63 25.23 -22.83
N LYS A 23 7.61 25.35 -21.51
CA LYS A 23 8.81 25.27 -20.67
C LYS A 23 9.40 23.86 -20.69
N LEU A 24 8.56 22.84 -20.58
CA LEU A 24 8.95 21.43 -20.68
C LEU A 24 9.65 21.16 -22.02
N LEU A 25 9.06 21.56 -23.14
CA LEU A 25 9.65 21.40 -24.47
C LEU A 25 10.98 22.15 -24.62
N LYS A 26 11.09 23.34 -24.04
CA LYS A 26 12.35 24.09 -24.03
C LYS A 26 13.42 23.37 -23.22
N ALA A 27 13.09 22.89 -22.02
CA ALA A 27 14.03 22.18 -21.17
C ALA A 27 14.51 20.86 -21.79
N ILE A 28 13.65 20.17 -22.55
CA ILE A 28 14.05 19.01 -23.36
C ILE A 28 15.10 19.41 -24.40
N ALA A 29 14.90 20.52 -25.11
CA ALA A 29 15.85 21.02 -26.10
C ALA A 29 17.19 21.45 -25.46
N ASP A 30 17.14 22.01 -24.25
CA ASP A 30 18.30 22.43 -23.47
C ASP A 30 19.03 21.25 -22.79
N GLY A 31 18.48 20.02 -22.88
CA GLY A 31 19.11 18.80 -22.37
C GLY A 31 18.93 18.55 -20.87
N HIS A 32 17.89 19.13 -20.26
CA HIS A 32 17.62 18.98 -18.82
C HIS A 32 17.15 17.58 -18.44
N THR A 33 17.36 17.20 -17.18
CA THR A 33 16.84 15.96 -16.59
C THR A 33 15.42 16.15 -16.05
N VAL A 34 14.75 15.05 -15.68
CA VAL A 34 13.44 15.13 -15.00
C VAL A 34 13.52 15.92 -13.70
N MET A 35 14.62 15.79 -12.95
CA MET A 35 14.82 16.48 -11.66
C MET A 35 14.86 17.99 -11.84
N ASP A 36 15.64 18.47 -12.81
CA ASP A 36 15.78 19.91 -13.09
C ASP A 36 14.44 20.52 -13.52
N VAL A 37 13.70 19.80 -14.38
CA VAL A 37 12.40 20.26 -14.90
C VAL A 37 11.31 20.23 -13.83
N ALA A 38 11.29 19.19 -13.00
CA ALA A 38 10.37 19.08 -11.89
C ALA A 38 10.56 20.24 -10.89
N GLU A 39 11.81 20.58 -10.58
CA GLU A 39 12.14 21.73 -9.73
C GLU A 39 11.72 23.06 -10.38
N GLU A 40 12.06 23.29 -11.65
CA GLU A 40 11.72 24.54 -12.36
C GLU A 40 10.20 24.76 -12.48
N LEU A 41 9.45 23.69 -12.69
CA LEU A 41 7.99 23.74 -12.85
C LEU A 41 7.22 23.61 -11.54
N GLU A 42 7.92 23.37 -10.43
CA GLU A 42 7.34 23.04 -9.12
C GLU A 42 6.34 21.86 -9.22
N ARG A 43 6.75 20.77 -9.88
CA ARG A 43 5.94 19.56 -10.14
C ARG A 43 6.59 18.31 -9.55
N GLU A 44 5.77 17.28 -9.34
CA GLU A 44 6.26 15.93 -9.07
C GLU A 44 7.05 15.36 -10.26
N HIS A 45 8.17 14.70 -9.99
CA HIS A 45 9.00 14.02 -10.99
C HIS A 45 8.21 13.02 -11.85
N VAL A 46 7.39 12.19 -11.20
CA VAL A 46 6.51 11.21 -11.88
C VAL A 46 5.48 11.91 -12.77
N SER A 47 4.98 13.08 -12.36
CA SER A 47 4.05 13.87 -13.16
C SER A 47 4.70 14.41 -14.43
N VAL A 48 5.97 14.85 -14.36
CA VAL A 48 6.73 15.29 -15.53
C VAL A 48 6.90 14.15 -16.52
N VAL A 49 7.33 12.96 -16.08
CA VAL A 49 7.49 11.79 -16.96
C VAL A 49 6.17 11.40 -17.62
N ARG A 50 5.09 11.33 -16.84
CA ARG A 50 3.74 11.04 -17.36
C ARG A 50 3.30 12.09 -18.38
N ARG A 51 3.61 13.37 -18.14
CA ARG A 51 3.23 14.45 -19.04
C ARG A 51 3.84 14.28 -20.42
N LEU A 52 5.08 13.78 -20.52
CA LEU A 52 5.74 13.53 -21.81
C LEU A 52 4.89 12.60 -22.71
N GLY A 53 4.27 11.57 -22.12
CA GLY A 53 3.36 10.69 -22.84
C GLY A 53 2.03 11.37 -23.21
N GLU A 54 1.52 12.26 -22.36
CA GLU A 54 0.28 13.00 -22.63
C GLU A 54 0.41 14.09 -23.72
N ILE A 55 1.63 14.54 -24.00
CA ILE A 55 1.92 15.48 -25.10
C ILE A 55 2.44 14.77 -26.37
N ASP A 56 2.19 13.45 -26.47
CA ASP A 56 2.52 12.60 -27.62
C ASP A 56 4.01 12.61 -28.00
N LEU A 57 4.92 12.82 -27.04
CA LEU A 57 6.36 12.68 -27.32
C LEU A 57 6.79 11.21 -27.47
N PHE A 58 6.05 10.30 -26.85
CA PHE A 58 6.13 8.86 -26.99
C PHE A 58 4.91 8.22 -26.30
N ALA A 59 4.56 6.98 -26.65
CA ALA A 59 3.40 6.29 -26.08
C ALA A 59 3.83 4.98 -25.42
N PHE A 60 3.38 4.75 -24.19
CA PHE A 60 3.54 3.49 -23.48
C PHE A 60 2.27 3.18 -22.69
N GLU A 61 1.99 1.90 -22.47
CA GLU A 61 0.92 1.47 -21.58
C GLU A 61 1.43 1.45 -20.14
N ALA A 62 0.66 1.99 -19.18
CA ALA A 62 1.08 1.97 -17.78
C ALA A 62 1.20 0.51 -17.28
N GLY A 63 2.37 0.16 -16.71
CA GLY A 63 2.67 -1.21 -16.28
C GLY A 63 3.21 -2.13 -17.39
N SER A 64 3.50 -1.60 -18.58
CA SER A 64 4.27 -2.31 -19.62
C SER A 64 5.77 -2.35 -19.33
N GLU A 65 6.52 -3.12 -20.11
CA GLU A 65 8.00 -3.15 -20.05
C GLU A 65 8.59 -1.79 -20.48
N GLU A 66 8.00 -1.18 -21.51
CA GLU A 66 8.38 0.16 -21.98
C GLU A 66 8.16 1.22 -20.89
N TRP A 67 7.09 1.08 -20.10
CA TRP A 67 6.85 1.95 -18.95
C TRP A 67 7.94 1.80 -17.89
N VAL A 68 8.38 0.57 -17.60
CA VAL A 68 9.48 0.31 -16.65
C VAL A 68 10.75 1.01 -17.13
N GLU A 69 11.10 0.87 -18.41
CA GLU A 69 12.28 1.52 -18.99
C GLU A 69 12.18 3.04 -18.89
N VAL A 70 11.09 3.64 -19.37
CA VAL A 70 10.87 5.10 -19.34
C VAL A 70 11.02 5.65 -17.91
N MET A 71 10.35 5.00 -16.95
CA MET A 71 10.35 5.45 -15.57
C MET A 71 11.74 5.31 -14.95
N THR A 72 12.43 4.21 -15.24
CA THR A 72 13.81 3.96 -14.76
C THR A 72 14.78 4.99 -15.34
N LEU A 73 14.75 5.21 -16.66
CA LEU A 73 15.67 6.16 -17.31
C LEU A 73 15.38 7.60 -16.89
N GLY A 74 14.10 8.00 -16.91
CA GLY A 74 13.69 9.36 -16.58
C GLY A 74 13.97 9.71 -15.12
N LEU A 75 13.56 8.86 -14.18
CA LEU A 75 13.73 9.12 -12.74
C LEU A 75 15.13 8.74 -12.24
N GLY A 76 15.85 7.90 -12.99
CA GLY A 76 17.27 7.59 -12.76
C GLY A 76 18.21 8.72 -13.15
N GLY A 77 17.71 9.80 -13.78
CA GLY A 77 18.48 11.01 -14.05
C GLY A 77 19.04 11.14 -15.47
N ALA A 78 18.62 10.28 -16.40
CA ALA A 78 19.00 10.46 -17.80
C ALA A 78 18.39 11.77 -18.36
N PRO A 79 19.10 12.47 -19.28
CA PRO A 79 18.54 13.65 -19.94
C PRO A 79 17.26 13.32 -20.70
N LEU A 80 16.24 14.18 -20.61
CA LEU A 80 14.92 13.91 -21.19
C LEU A 80 14.97 13.63 -22.68
N LYS A 81 15.82 14.35 -23.42
CA LYS A 81 16.03 14.13 -24.85
C LYS A 81 16.50 12.70 -25.15
N VAL A 82 17.45 12.17 -24.37
CA VAL A 82 17.96 10.80 -24.51
C VAL A 82 16.86 9.78 -24.25
N VAL A 83 16.04 9.99 -23.21
CA VAL A 83 14.90 9.12 -22.90
C VAL A 83 13.90 9.09 -24.06
N ILE A 84 13.54 10.27 -24.60
CA ILE A 84 12.60 10.38 -25.73
C ILE A 84 13.18 9.72 -26.99
N ASP A 85 14.46 9.97 -27.29
CA ASP A 85 15.16 9.40 -28.45
C ASP A 85 15.23 7.86 -28.35
N TRP A 86 15.46 7.33 -27.14
CA TRP A 86 15.41 5.89 -26.85
C TRP A 86 14.02 5.32 -27.15
N CYS A 87 12.96 5.93 -26.60
CA CYS A 87 11.58 5.46 -26.72
C CYS A 87 11.06 5.51 -28.16
N ASN A 88 11.45 6.52 -28.93
CA ASN A 88 11.07 6.65 -30.33
C ASN A 88 11.96 5.85 -31.29
N ALA A 89 12.91 5.07 -30.76
CA ALA A 89 13.89 4.32 -31.54
C ALA A 89 14.58 5.17 -32.61
N THR A 90 14.98 6.40 -32.26
CA THR A 90 15.58 7.31 -33.24
C THR A 90 16.94 6.77 -33.72
N PRO A 91 17.36 7.08 -34.97
CA PRO A 91 18.64 6.59 -35.50
C PRO A 91 19.86 7.09 -34.73
N GLU A 92 19.72 8.22 -34.05
CA GLU A 92 20.76 8.89 -33.26
C GLU A 92 20.74 8.46 -31.79
N ARG A 93 19.87 7.50 -31.41
CA ARG A 93 19.77 7.07 -30.02
C ARG A 93 21.09 6.46 -29.54
N LEU A 94 21.46 6.81 -28.32
CA LEU A 94 22.56 6.19 -27.62
C LEU A 94 22.27 4.71 -27.39
N GLN A 95 23.31 3.90 -27.28
CA GLN A 95 23.17 2.50 -26.87
C GLN A 95 22.76 2.44 -25.40
N TYR A 96 22.02 1.40 -25.03
CA TYR A 96 21.51 1.28 -23.67
C TYR A 96 22.60 1.38 -22.59
N ALA A 97 23.74 0.72 -22.82
CA ALA A 97 24.88 0.75 -21.91
C ALA A 97 25.42 2.17 -21.71
N GLU A 98 25.41 3.02 -22.75
CA GLU A 98 25.83 4.42 -22.65
C GLU A 98 24.83 5.23 -21.83
N ILE A 99 23.53 4.91 -21.91
CA ILE A 99 22.49 5.55 -21.11
C ILE A 99 22.60 5.11 -19.64
N GLU A 100 22.89 3.84 -19.38
CA GLU A 100 23.08 3.31 -18.02
C GLU A 100 24.22 4.02 -17.27
N GLU A 101 25.31 4.37 -17.98
CA GLU A 101 26.41 5.16 -17.39
C GLU A 101 26.00 6.58 -16.96
N MET A 102 24.91 7.11 -17.52
CA MET A 102 24.36 8.43 -17.17
C MET A 102 23.40 8.38 -15.98
N LEU A 103 22.98 7.18 -15.55
CA LEU A 103 22.03 7.03 -14.46
C LEU A 103 22.69 7.32 -13.10
N MET A 104 22.03 8.16 -12.31
CA MET A 104 22.35 8.38 -10.90
C MET A 104 21.83 7.24 -10.02
N ALA A 105 20.75 6.58 -10.44
CA ALA A 105 20.17 5.44 -9.76
C ALA A 105 19.43 4.53 -10.75
N ASP A 106 19.53 3.22 -10.53
CA ASP A 106 18.76 2.21 -11.28
C ASP A 106 17.59 1.74 -10.41
N PHE A 107 16.38 1.93 -10.92
CA PHE A 107 15.11 1.57 -10.28
C PHE A 107 14.35 0.47 -11.04
N ARG A 108 15.03 -0.27 -11.93
CA ARG A 108 14.39 -1.26 -12.79
C ARG A 108 13.61 -2.30 -11.98
N ALA A 109 14.23 -2.86 -10.93
CA ALA A 109 13.60 -3.87 -10.09
C ALA A 109 12.34 -3.36 -9.37
N GLU A 110 12.36 -2.10 -8.93
CA GLU A 110 11.23 -1.41 -8.29
C GLU A 110 10.06 -1.22 -9.26
N PHE A 111 10.34 -0.76 -10.47
CA PHE A 111 9.31 -0.55 -11.48
C PHE A 111 8.80 -1.86 -12.09
N GLU A 112 9.64 -2.89 -12.26
CA GLU A 112 9.20 -4.23 -12.63
C GLU A 112 8.24 -4.82 -11.59
N LEU A 113 8.54 -4.64 -10.30
CA LEU A 113 7.65 -5.06 -9.21
C LEU A 113 6.30 -4.33 -9.30
N ALA A 114 6.33 -3.01 -9.55
CA ALA A 114 5.13 -2.21 -9.71
C ALA A 114 4.30 -2.67 -10.93
N ALA A 115 4.93 -2.87 -12.07
CA ALA A 115 4.31 -3.35 -13.30
C ALA A 115 3.67 -4.74 -13.10
N PHE A 116 4.42 -5.70 -12.58
CA PHE A 116 3.97 -7.07 -12.37
C PHE A 116 2.75 -7.17 -11.44
N HIS A 117 2.68 -6.30 -10.44
CA HIS A 117 1.58 -6.28 -9.47
C HIS A 117 0.50 -5.22 -9.75
N GLY A 118 0.61 -4.47 -10.85
CA GLY A 118 -0.31 -3.39 -11.18
C GLY A 118 -0.36 -2.28 -10.11
N LEU A 119 0.78 -1.96 -9.49
CA LEU A 119 0.87 -0.94 -8.47
C LEU A 119 0.89 0.46 -9.09
N TYR A 120 0.03 1.33 -8.60
CA TYR A 120 -0.01 2.73 -9.02
C TYR A 120 1.10 3.54 -8.34
N VAL A 121 2.01 4.09 -9.15
CA VAL A 121 3.10 4.96 -8.71
C VAL A 121 2.74 6.41 -9.00
N SER A 122 2.44 7.18 -7.95
CA SER A 122 1.92 8.55 -8.07
C SER A 122 2.95 9.65 -7.83
N SER A 123 4.02 9.37 -7.09
CA SER A 123 5.04 10.33 -6.68
C SER A 123 6.37 9.64 -6.48
N GLN A 124 7.44 10.44 -6.34
CA GLN A 124 8.78 9.90 -6.11
C GLN A 124 8.92 9.24 -4.73
N ASP A 125 8.21 9.74 -3.71
CA ASP A 125 8.23 9.16 -2.36
C ASP A 125 7.80 7.69 -2.34
N VAL A 126 6.94 7.31 -3.27
CA VAL A 126 6.46 5.93 -3.45
C VAL A 126 7.58 4.98 -3.90
N ILE A 127 8.65 5.50 -4.50
CA ILE A 127 9.85 4.71 -4.86
C ILE A 127 10.51 4.15 -3.61
N ALA A 128 10.56 4.90 -2.50
CA ALA A 128 11.13 4.40 -1.25
C ALA A 128 10.34 3.19 -0.70
N ASP A 129 9.02 3.16 -0.91
CA ASP A 129 8.20 2.00 -0.58
C ASP A 129 8.45 0.82 -1.52
N LEU A 130 8.68 1.06 -2.81
CA LEU A 130 9.09 0.02 -3.76
C LEU A 130 10.46 -0.57 -3.41
N MET A 131 11.47 0.26 -3.12
CA MET A 131 12.79 -0.19 -2.67
C MET A 131 12.67 -1.06 -1.42
N TRP A 132 11.83 -0.65 -0.47
CA TRP A 132 11.56 -1.46 0.72
C TRP A 132 10.91 -2.81 0.36
N LEU A 133 9.93 -2.82 -0.54
CA LEU A 133 9.25 -4.04 -0.99
C LEU A 133 10.19 -4.99 -1.75
N VAL A 134 11.09 -4.46 -2.59
CA VAL A 134 12.11 -5.25 -3.31
C VAL A 134 13.10 -5.88 -2.32
N SER A 135 13.46 -5.16 -1.25
CA SER A 135 14.40 -5.65 -0.23
C SER A 135 13.85 -6.77 0.68
N GLN A 136 12.56 -7.12 0.58
CA GLN A 136 11.98 -8.16 1.42
C GLN A 136 12.46 -9.57 1.01
N PRO A 137 12.59 -10.50 1.97
CA PRO A 137 12.89 -11.91 1.66
C PRO A 137 11.88 -12.53 0.70
N ASP A 138 12.33 -13.48 -0.12
CA ASP A 138 11.50 -14.14 -1.13
C ASP A 138 10.23 -14.76 -0.55
N GLN A 139 10.29 -15.28 0.69
CA GLN A 139 9.13 -15.86 1.37
C GLN A 139 8.00 -14.84 1.57
N ILE A 140 8.34 -13.56 1.76
CA ILE A 140 7.37 -12.46 1.86
C ILE A 140 6.90 -12.06 0.46
N ARG A 141 7.83 -11.95 -0.50
CA ARG A 141 7.54 -11.53 -1.89
C ARG A 141 6.60 -12.47 -2.62
N LEU A 142 6.70 -13.79 -2.40
CA LEU A 142 5.75 -14.80 -2.91
C LEU A 142 4.30 -14.48 -2.51
N GLY A 143 4.13 -13.69 -1.47
CA GLY A 143 2.87 -13.24 -0.94
C GLY A 143 2.20 -12.07 -1.62
N TYR A 144 2.95 -11.27 -2.37
CA TYR A 144 2.50 -9.96 -2.84
C TYR A 144 1.26 -10.04 -3.72
N SER A 145 1.17 -11.02 -4.62
CA SER A 145 -0.01 -11.17 -5.48
C SER A 145 -1.30 -11.37 -4.67
N SER A 146 -1.24 -12.09 -3.55
CA SER A 146 -2.43 -12.26 -2.69
C SER A 146 -2.73 -11.01 -1.85
N ALA A 147 -1.68 -10.30 -1.40
CA ALA A 147 -1.82 -9.05 -0.68
C ALA A 147 -2.47 -7.97 -1.55
N VAL A 148 -2.04 -7.86 -2.81
CA VAL A 148 -2.62 -6.97 -3.82
C VAL A 148 -4.08 -7.30 -4.07
N ARG A 149 -4.44 -8.58 -4.24
CA ARG A 149 -5.84 -8.99 -4.35
C ARG A 149 -6.67 -8.55 -3.14
N ALA A 150 -6.14 -8.75 -1.93
CA ALA A 150 -6.83 -8.32 -0.72
C ALA A 150 -7.02 -6.78 -0.62
N ILE A 151 -6.11 -6.00 -1.20
CA ILE A 151 -6.24 -4.53 -1.32
C ILE A 151 -7.35 -4.18 -2.30
N VAL A 152 -7.33 -4.77 -3.49
CA VAL A 152 -8.34 -4.55 -4.53
C VAL A 152 -9.74 -4.99 -4.04
N ASP A 153 -9.84 -6.10 -3.32
CA ASP A 153 -11.10 -6.61 -2.75
C ASP A 153 -11.71 -5.65 -1.71
N ARG A 154 -10.90 -4.76 -1.11
CA ARG A 154 -11.38 -3.69 -0.23
C ARG A 154 -11.74 -2.40 -0.98
N TYR A 155 -11.63 -2.39 -2.30
CA TYR A 155 -11.76 -1.20 -3.16
C TYR A 155 -10.70 -0.13 -2.89
N ASP A 156 -9.56 -0.52 -2.33
CA ASP A 156 -8.39 0.35 -2.22
C ASP A 156 -7.61 0.35 -3.54
N ILE A 157 -7.03 1.48 -3.92
CA ILE A 157 -6.10 1.55 -5.06
C ILE A 157 -4.79 0.84 -4.65
N PRO A 158 -4.32 -0.16 -5.40
CA PRO A 158 -3.07 -0.83 -5.10
C PRO A 158 -1.90 0.12 -5.38
N THR A 159 -1.40 0.78 -4.34
CA THR A 159 -0.15 1.56 -4.36
C THR A 159 0.94 0.81 -3.59
N PRO A 160 2.23 1.08 -3.83
CA PRO A 160 3.32 0.50 -3.04
C PRO A 160 3.17 0.73 -1.54
N ALA A 161 2.69 1.91 -1.13
CA ALA A 161 2.37 2.20 0.27
C ALA A 161 1.27 1.29 0.83
N THR A 162 0.19 1.05 0.09
CA THR A 162 -0.89 0.14 0.53
C THR A 162 -0.43 -1.32 0.59
N LEU A 163 0.42 -1.76 -0.36
CA LEU A 163 1.02 -3.09 -0.35
C LEU A 163 1.94 -3.26 0.86
N LYS A 164 2.81 -2.29 1.12
CA LYS A 164 3.67 -2.25 2.31
C LYS A 164 2.85 -2.29 3.59
N ALA A 165 1.79 -1.49 3.71
CA ALA A 165 0.90 -1.50 4.86
C ALA A 165 0.22 -2.87 5.05
N GLN A 166 -0.22 -3.51 3.96
CA GLN A 166 -0.80 -4.85 3.98
C GLN A 166 0.21 -5.91 4.43
N VAL A 167 1.44 -5.85 3.92
CA VAL A 167 2.53 -6.76 4.29
C VAL A 167 2.94 -6.60 5.75
N LEU A 168 2.89 -5.37 6.28
CA LEU A 168 3.18 -5.07 7.68
C LEU A 168 2.00 -5.36 8.63
N GLY A 169 0.84 -5.77 8.11
CA GLY A 169 -0.37 -6.02 8.92
C GLY A 169 -0.96 -4.76 9.56
N LEU A 170 -0.72 -3.59 8.97
CA LEU A 170 -1.19 -2.29 9.47
C LEU A 170 -2.62 -1.95 9.03
N VAL A 171 -3.18 -2.71 8.09
CA VAL A 171 -4.54 -2.49 7.56
C VAL A 171 -5.57 -3.23 8.41
N PRO A 172 -6.74 -2.63 8.73
CA PRO A 172 -7.81 -3.29 9.49
C PRO A 172 -8.16 -4.66 8.91
N ALA A 173 -8.04 -5.68 9.76
CA ALA A 173 -8.04 -7.09 9.39
C ALA A 173 -9.38 -7.54 8.77
N THR A 174 -9.41 -7.75 7.45
CA THR A 174 -10.36 -8.67 6.81
C THR A 174 -9.74 -10.04 6.49
N ALA A 175 -8.40 -10.15 6.47
CA ALA A 175 -7.68 -11.41 6.50
C ALA A 175 -6.23 -11.22 7.03
N PRO A 176 -5.70 -12.12 7.89
CA PRO A 176 -4.32 -12.07 8.30
C PRO A 176 -3.39 -12.43 7.13
N TRP A 177 -2.56 -11.48 6.72
CA TRP A 177 -1.53 -11.62 5.70
C TRP A 177 -0.24 -10.90 6.13
N PRO A 178 0.97 -11.36 5.74
CA PRO A 178 1.40 -12.72 5.45
C PRO A 178 1.74 -13.41 6.77
N LEU A 179 1.92 -14.73 6.78
CA LEU A 179 2.22 -15.48 8.00
C LEU A 179 0.99 -15.63 8.91
N ALA A 180 0.20 -16.66 8.60
CA ALA A 180 0.02 -17.65 9.65
C ALA A 180 1.43 -18.16 10.04
N MET A 181 2.16 -17.39 10.85
CA MET A 181 3.05 -17.99 11.83
C MET A 181 2.16 -19.04 12.49
N PRO A 182 2.54 -20.34 12.52
CA PRO A 182 1.71 -21.35 13.13
C PRO A 182 1.34 -20.77 14.48
N ALA A 183 0.04 -20.51 14.68
CA ALA A 183 -0.43 -19.90 15.90
C ALA A 183 0.23 -20.72 16.99
N THR A 184 1.20 -20.13 17.69
CA THR A 184 1.84 -20.79 18.82
C THR A 184 0.65 -21.11 19.66
N ARG A 185 0.27 -22.39 19.66
CA ARG A 185 -0.89 -22.89 20.38
C ARG A 185 -0.67 -22.30 21.75
N THR A 186 -1.43 -21.27 22.08
CA THR A 186 -1.59 -20.84 23.44
C THR A 186 -2.32 -22.04 23.99
N THR A 187 -1.53 -23.00 24.47
CA THR A 187 -1.98 -24.08 25.29
C THR A 187 -2.63 -23.34 26.42
N LYS A 188 -3.94 -23.19 26.30
CA LYS A 188 -4.81 -22.68 27.34
C LYS A 188 -4.45 -23.61 28.48
N LYS A 189 -3.64 -23.12 29.41
CA LYS A 189 -3.21 -23.87 30.59
C LYS A 189 -4.52 -24.29 31.24
N THR A 190 -4.92 -25.53 30.99
CA THR A 190 -5.93 -26.22 31.76
C THR A 190 -5.34 -26.24 33.15
N ARG A 191 -5.79 -25.28 33.98
CA ARG A 191 -5.55 -25.31 35.41
C ARG A 191 -6.14 -26.63 35.89
N SER A 192 -5.27 -27.62 36.05
CA SER A 192 -5.55 -28.81 36.84
C SER A 192 -5.93 -28.30 38.23
N SER A 193 -7.22 -28.33 38.57
CA SER A 193 -7.65 -28.17 39.95
C SER A 193 -7.27 -29.45 40.69
N THR A 194 -6.03 -29.47 41.18
CA THR A 194 -5.53 -30.50 42.07
C THR A 194 -6.44 -30.57 43.29
N GLY A 195 -7.05 -31.73 43.49
CA GLY A 195 -7.94 -31.98 44.62
C GLY A 195 -7.26 -31.70 45.95
N ARG A 196 -7.98 -30.99 46.83
CA ARG A 196 -7.74 -31.03 48.27
C ARG A 196 -9.02 -31.47 48.95
N LYS A 197 -9.05 -32.77 49.29
CA LYS A 197 -9.92 -33.33 50.32
C LYS A 197 -9.71 -32.53 51.60
N ARG A 198 -10.78 -31.93 52.15
CA ARG A 198 -10.78 -31.47 53.54
C ARG A 198 -12.04 -31.95 54.23
N THR A 199 -11.78 -32.50 55.40
CA THR A 199 -12.54 -33.44 56.20
C THR A 199 -13.65 -32.78 57.02
N TYR A 200 -14.77 -33.49 57.10
CA TYR A 200 -15.69 -33.65 58.22
C TYR A 200 -15.52 -32.68 59.41
N ARG A 201 -16.48 -31.76 59.61
CA ARG A 201 -16.80 -31.29 60.97
C ARG A 201 -18.32 -31.29 61.17
N LYS A 202 -18.69 -32.17 62.10
CA LYS A 202 -20.00 -32.51 62.60
C LYS A 202 -20.33 -31.54 63.72
N SER A 203 -21.42 -30.79 63.62
CA SER A 203 -22.10 -30.20 64.78
C SER A 203 -23.60 -30.19 64.54
N ARG A 204 -24.26 -31.13 65.23
CA ARG A 204 -25.70 -31.21 65.45
C ARG A 204 -26.02 -30.41 66.71
N SER A 205 -27.01 -29.53 66.65
CA SER A 205 -28.01 -29.35 67.72
C SER A 205 -29.19 -28.53 67.19
N SER A 206 -30.35 -28.88 67.71
CA SER A 206 -31.72 -28.73 67.19
C SER A 206 -32.56 -27.76 68.03
N SER A 207 -33.76 -27.40 67.50
CA SER A 207 -34.98 -26.86 68.19
C SER A 207 -35.33 -25.41 67.81
N SER A 208 -36.57 -24.96 67.56
CA SER A 208 -37.87 -25.57 67.21
C SER A 208 -38.87 -24.45 66.82
N TYR A 209 -39.98 -24.84 66.15
CA TYR A 209 -41.30 -24.17 66.06
C TYR A 209 -41.51 -22.84 65.30
N GLY A 210 -42.44 -22.85 64.33
CA GLY A 210 -43.26 -21.67 64.03
C GLY A 210 -43.88 -21.48 62.64
N LYS A 211 -44.99 -22.18 62.36
CA LYS A 211 -46.20 -21.75 61.59
C LYS A 211 -46.13 -21.26 60.12
N SER A 212 -46.77 -22.09 59.27
CA SER A 212 -47.73 -21.84 58.16
C SER A 212 -47.98 -20.43 57.57
N ARG A 213 -48.04 -20.35 56.23
CA ARG A 213 -49.23 -20.06 55.35
C ARG A 213 -48.73 -19.86 53.90
N ARG A 214 -49.16 -20.65 52.90
CA ARG A 214 -50.22 -20.36 51.88
C ARG A 214 -50.10 -18.92 51.30
N ALA A 215 -50.14 -18.64 49.98
CA ALA A 215 -50.83 -19.30 48.86
C ALA A 215 -50.41 -18.71 47.48
N SER A 216 -50.95 -19.35 46.42
CA SER A 216 -51.33 -18.85 45.07
C SER A 216 -50.23 -18.34 44.13
N SER A 217 -49.97 -18.93 42.96
CA SER A 217 -50.81 -19.20 41.77
C SER A 217 -51.23 -17.96 40.96
N ALA A 218 -50.60 -17.76 39.80
CA ALA A 218 -51.19 -17.27 38.54
C ALA A 218 -50.09 -17.51 37.46
N ARG A 219 -50.23 -18.35 36.41
CA ARG A 219 -51.18 -18.31 35.27
C ARG A 219 -51.16 -16.91 34.62
N SER A 220 -51.00 -16.67 33.33
CA SER A 220 -50.98 -17.48 32.11
C SER A 220 -50.66 -16.55 30.93
N SER A 221 -50.21 -17.11 29.78
CA SER A 221 -50.56 -16.73 28.39
C SER A 221 -50.14 -15.33 27.87
N SER A 222 -49.88 -15.07 26.60
CA SER A 222 -50.22 -15.82 25.38
C SER A 222 -49.24 -15.53 24.23
N THR A 223 -49.04 -16.56 23.44
CA THR A 223 -48.68 -16.57 22.02
C THR A 223 -49.58 -15.71 21.11
N ARG A 224 -48.98 -15.07 20.09
CA ARG A 224 -49.55 -14.80 18.74
C ARG A 224 -48.38 -14.36 17.84
N SER A 225 -47.87 -15.12 16.87
CA SER A 225 -48.44 -15.74 15.66
C SER A 225 -48.90 -14.76 14.57
N ARG A 226 -48.03 -14.62 13.55
CA ARG A 226 -48.25 -14.63 12.08
C ARG A 226 -49.13 -13.57 11.37
N LYS A 227 -48.52 -12.97 10.33
CA LYS A 227 -48.88 -12.88 8.87
C LYS A 227 -48.37 -11.51 8.36
N SER A 228 -47.51 -11.36 7.35
CA SER A 228 -47.52 -11.78 5.93
C SER A 228 -48.70 -11.23 5.13
N TYR A 229 -48.44 -10.95 3.83
CA TYR A 229 -49.24 -10.26 2.79
C TYR A 229 -49.03 -8.74 2.80
N ALA A 230 -48.75 -8.07 1.68
CA ALA A 230 -48.55 -8.45 0.28
C ALA A 230 -47.70 -7.33 -0.37
#